data_AF-A0A8J4PQJ5-F1
#
_entry.id   AF-A0A8J4PQJ5-F1
#
_cell.length_a   1.000
_cell.length_b   1.000
_cell.length_c   1.000
_cell.angle_alpha   90.00
_cell.angle_beta   90.00
_cell.angle_gamma   90.00
#
_symmetry.space_group_name_H-M   'P 1'
#
loop_
_entity.id
_entity.type
_entity.pdbx_description
1 polymer ?
#
loop_
_entity_poly.entity_id
_entity_poly.type
_entity_poly.pdbx_seq_one_letter_code
_entity_poly.pdbx_strand_id
1 'polypeptide(L)'
;MAKKRKVDEEQSNPPSPLESPREVEPIQQQIEPVPLPPPKPRVKVNKRSIRVQPDQLPEGAEYVDVNVHEERSKKRETCEFYLKNPQNLMQMIKTIIFNFQTRNSLSFKDFKEIWRTQQLNPFFESLSMNPSLIHMLYYAVLGYTLVNQPVNTKAAIIYSLYIIYNCQVLKPKVPIIITINMWNSLLGYCDSFKFHPEALEPYHAFKELRKSNAFVFSALLHPISSMPIFKTNSTQVSAPVIPTELVGVDTLKDVIDFDEFQHIHELYESAKSKIVNSDETLKTSLGFAKHDFYQQIHRSFEDHALDRFTKMQENKMPGIP
;
A
#
# COMPACT_ATOMS: atom_id res chain seq x y z
N MET A 1 51.23 -53.53 -8.70
CA MET A 1 50.56 -54.40 -7.69
C MET A 1 49.84 -53.50 -6.69
N ALA A 2 48.52 -53.38 -6.77
CA ALA A 2 47.69 -52.75 -5.75
C ALA A 2 46.24 -53.26 -5.86
N LYS A 3 45.63 -53.42 -4.69
CA LYS A 3 44.45 -54.24 -4.37
C LYS A 3 43.13 -53.68 -4.91
N LYS A 4 42.31 -54.57 -5.51
CA LYS A 4 40.84 -54.40 -5.63
C LYS A 4 40.20 -54.68 -4.25
N ARG A 5 39.33 -53.81 -3.78
CA ARG A 5 38.42 -54.05 -2.64
C ARG A 5 36.99 -54.21 -3.18
N LYS A 6 36.29 -55.15 -2.54
CA LYS A 6 34.95 -55.65 -2.81
C LYS A 6 33.87 -54.60 -2.50
N VAL A 7 32.78 -54.73 -3.25
CA VAL A 7 31.47 -54.11 -3.03
C VAL A 7 30.67 -55.09 -2.16
N ASP A 8 30.05 -54.59 -1.09
CA ASP A 8 29.03 -55.31 -0.32
C ASP A 8 27.65 -54.78 -0.71
N GLU A 9 26.74 -55.74 -0.91
CA GLU A 9 25.40 -55.65 -1.48
C GLU A 9 24.41 -55.91 -0.33
N GLU A 10 23.60 -54.91 0.02
CA GLU A 10 22.57 -55.06 1.06
C GLU A 10 21.18 -54.99 0.40
N GLN A 11 20.51 -56.15 0.36
CA GLN A 11 19.11 -56.34 -0.01
C GLN A 11 18.22 -56.10 1.21
N SER A 12 17.09 -55.39 1.05
CA SER A 12 15.91 -55.60 1.91
C SER A 12 14.66 -54.88 1.37
N ASN A 13 13.84 -55.66 0.64
CA ASN A 13 12.37 -55.68 0.49
C ASN A 13 11.48 -54.42 0.56
N PRO A 14 10.46 -54.34 -0.34
CA PRO A 14 9.43 -53.30 -0.33
C PRO A 14 8.22 -53.69 0.55
N PRO A 15 7.53 -52.73 1.19
CA PRO A 15 6.22 -52.96 1.76
C PRO A 15 5.07 -52.57 0.79
N SER A 16 4.06 -53.44 0.81
CA SER A 16 2.76 -53.45 0.13
C SER A 16 1.86 -52.23 0.37
N PRO A 17 0.80 -52.05 -0.46
CA PRO A 17 0.00 -50.82 -0.52
C PRO A 17 -1.12 -50.80 0.51
N LEU A 18 -1.31 -49.67 1.17
CA LEU A 18 -2.43 -49.42 2.08
C LEU A 18 -3.14 -48.10 1.74
N GLU A 19 -4.41 -48.30 1.35
CA GLU A 19 -5.60 -47.53 1.71
C GLU A 19 -5.71 -46.06 1.27
N SER A 20 -6.56 -45.91 0.24
CA SER A 20 -7.29 -44.70 -0.13
C SER A 20 -8.04 -44.08 1.06
N PRO A 21 -7.95 -42.75 1.26
CA PRO A 21 -8.79 -42.05 2.22
C PRO A 21 -10.26 -42.05 1.77
N ARG A 22 -11.12 -42.47 2.69
CA ARG A 22 -12.58 -42.55 2.58
C ARG A 22 -13.19 -41.18 2.23
N GLU A 23 -14.14 -41.20 1.30
CA GLU A 23 -15.18 -40.18 1.12
C GLU A 23 -15.90 -39.95 2.45
N VAL A 24 -15.85 -38.72 2.95
CA VAL A 24 -16.67 -38.27 4.08
C VAL A 24 -17.95 -37.70 3.48
N GLU A 25 -19.03 -38.46 3.55
CA GLU A 25 -20.37 -37.94 3.30
C GLU A 25 -20.69 -36.82 4.32
N PRO A 26 -21.27 -35.69 3.88
CA PRO A 26 -21.68 -34.64 4.79
C PRO A 26 -22.92 -35.10 5.59
N ILE A 27 -22.77 -35.12 6.91
CA ILE A 27 -23.86 -35.25 7.87
C ILE A 27 -24.86 -34.11 7.62
N GLN A 28 -26.03 -34.41 7.07
CA GLN A 28 -27.19 -33.55 7.08
C GLN A 28 -27.72 -33.46 8.51
N GLN A 29 -27.28 -32.45 9.26
CA GLN A 29 -28.05 -31.97 10.41
C GLN A 29 -29.30 -31.26 9.88
N GLN A 30 -30.43 -31.95 9.91
CA GLN A 30 -31.76 -31.32 9.85
C GLN A 30 -31.90 -30.41 11.07
N ILE A 31 -31.60 -29.12 10.88
CA ILE A 31 -32.08 -28.07 11.77
C ILE A 31 -33.50 -27.77 11.31
N GLU A 32 -34.50 -28.21 12.09
CA GLU A 32 -35.86 -27.72 11.93
C GLU A 32 -35.87 -26.18 11.99
N PRO A 33 -36.50 -25.49 11.03
CA PRO A 33 -36.62 -24.05 11.10
C PRO A 33 -37.55 -23.67 12.27
N VAL A 34 -36.98 -23.01 13.28
CA VAL A 34 -37.76 -22.27 14.28
C VAL A 34 -38.63 -21.26 13.52
N PRO A 35 -39.97 -21.28 13.69
CA PRO A 35 -40.84 -20.37 12.98
C PRO A 35 -40.55 -18.93 13.41
N LEU A 36 -40.09 -18.12 12.45
CA LEU A 36 -39.93 -16.68 12.64
C LEU A 36 -41.30 -16.06 12.95
N PRO A 37 -41.41 -15.20 13.98
CA PRO A 37 -42.63 -14.46 14.23
C PRO A 37 -42.98 -13.61 13.00
N PRO A 38 -44.28 -13.43 12.70
CA PRO A 38 -44.71 -12.72 11.51
C PRO A 38 -44.12 -11.31 11.47
N PRO A 39 -43.69 -10.84 10.29
CA PRO A 39 -43.15 -9.50 10.14
C PRO A 39 -44.20 -8.50 10.61
N LYS A 40 -43.84 -7.68 11.62
CA LYS A 40 -44.64 -6.52 12.01
C LYS A 40 -44.93 -5.71 10.75
N PRO A 41 -46.19 -5.27 10.53
CA PRO A 41 -46.54 -4.52 9.34
C PRO A 41 -45.61 -3.32 9.22
N ARG A 42 -44.86 -3.26 8.10
CA ARG A 42 -44.13 -2.07 7.70
C ARG A 42 -45.15 -0.94 7.62
N VAL A 43 -45.14 -0.06 8.62
CA VAL A 43 -45.77 1.24 8.52
C VAL A 43 -45.08 1.92 7.34
N LYS A 44 -45.78 1.95 6.20
CA LYS A 44 -45.45 2.83 5.10
C LYS A 44 -45.57 4.24 5.67
N VAL A 45 -44.45 4.82 6.07
CA VAL A 45 -44.36 6.26 6.28
C VAL A 45 -44.54 6.86 4.89
N ASN A 46 -45.80 7.14 4.57
CA ASN A 46 -46.16 8.01 3.46
C ASN A 46 -45.44 9.34 3.73
N LYS A 47 -44.35 9.59 2.99
CA LYS A 47 -43.86 10.95 2.74
C LYS A 47 -44.95 11.69 1.95
N ARG A 48 -46.06 12.04 2.62
CA ARG A 48 -46.93 13.09 2.14
C ARG A 48 -46.15 14.37 2.33
N SER A 49 -45.58 14.86 1.24
CA SER A 49 -45.38 16.29 1.04
C SER A 49 -46.66 16.99 1.51
N ILE A 50 -46.61 17.64 2.66
CA ILE A 50 -47.63 18.58 3.06
C ILE A 50 -47.38 19.79 2.18
N ARG A 51 -47.94 19.75 0.96
CA ARG A 51 -48.12 20.95 0.15
C ARG A 51 -49.25 21.74 0.81
N VAL A 52 -48.88 22.56 1.79
CA VAL A 52 -49.76 23.60 2.32
C VAL A 52 -50.17 24.47 1.13
N GLN A 53 -51.46 24.59 0.88
CA GLN A 53 -51.96 25.49 -0.16
C GLN A 53 -51.62 26.94 0.23
N PRO A 54 -51.27 27.82 -0.73
CA PRO A 54 -50.67 29.13 -0.42
C PRO A 54 -51.62 30.16 0.20
N ASP A 55 -52.89 29.83 0.44
CA ASP A 55 -53.93 30.84 0.67
C ASP A 55 -54.32 31.07 2.13
N GLN A 56 -53.58 30.50 3.09
CA GLN A 56 -53.80 30.81 4.51
C GLN A 56 -52.48 30.79 5.26
N LEU A 57 -51.79 31.93 5.38
CA LEU A 57 -50.91 32.28 6.51
C LEU A 57 -50.47 33.77 6.42
N PRO A 58 -50.20 34.42 7.56
CA PRO A 58 -50.04 35.86 7.71
C PRO A 58 -48.70 36.36 7.16
N GLU A 59 -48.71 37.58 6.64
CA GLU A 59 -47.53 38.29 6.13
C GLU A 59 -46.45 38.44 7.22
N GLY A 60 -45.27 37.85 7.00
CA GLY A 60 -44.07 38.11 7.81
C GLY A 60 -43.34 36.90 8.41
N ALA A 61 -43.82 35.66 8.22
CA ALA A 61 -43.09 34.48 8.69
C ALA A 61 -42.10 33.98 7.62
N GLU A 62 -40.80 34.19 7.84
CA GLU A 62 -39.75 33.52 7.06
C GLU A 62 -39.90 31.99 7.22
N TYR A 63 -40.40 31.32 6.18
CA TYR A 63 -40.43 29.87 6.08
C TYR A 63 -39.00 29.36 5.91
N VAL A 64 -38.30 29.16 7.02
CA VAL A 64 -37.03 28.45 7.02
C VAL A 64 -37.34 26.95 7.04
N ASP A 65 -37.10 26.28 5.92
CA ASP A 65 -37.39 24.85 5.73
C ASP A 65 -36.60 23.99 6.75
N VAL A 66 -37.28 23.57 7.82
CA VAL A 66 -36.72 22.83 8.98
C VAL A 66 -35.95 21.58 8.53
N ASN A 67 -36.37 20.98 7.41
CA ASN A 67 -35.74 19.80 6.82
C ASN A 67 -34.32 20.08 6.28
N VAL A 68 -34.09 21.28 5.73
CA VAL A 68 -32.75 21.67 5.22
C VAL A 68 -31.78 21.89 6.38
N HIS A 69 -32.25 22.44 7.50
CA HIS A 69 -31.41 22.63 8.68
C HIS A 69 -31.03 21.31 9.35
N GLU A 70 -31.97 20.37 9.46
CA GLU A 70 -31.71 19.05 10.04
C GLU A 70 -30.67 18.27 9.22
N GLU A 71 -30.83 18.23 7.89
CA GLU A 71 -29.87 17.60 6.97
C GLU A 71 -28.49 18.28 7.02
N ARG A 72 -28.45 19.61 7.14
CA ARG A 72 -27.19 20.35 7.30
C ARG A 72 -26.51 20.04 8.63
N SER A 73 -27.28 19.88 9.72
CA SER A 73 -26.77 19.49 11.03
C SER A 73 -26.16 18.09 10.99
N LYS A 74 -26.88 17.11 10.42
CA LYS A 74 -26.37 15.73 10.25
C LYS A 74 -25.06 15.68 9.47
N LYS A 75 -24.96 16.44 8.38
CA LYS A 75 -23.71 16.54 7.59
C LYS A 75 -22.58 17.17 8.39
N ARG A 76 -22.86 18.18 9.21
CA ARG A 76 -21.87 18.80 10.10
C ARG A 76 -21.40 17.83 11.18
N GLU A 77 -22.32 17.14 11.85
CA GLU A 77 -22.00 16.13 12.86
C GLU A 77 -21.15 14.99 12.29
N THR A 78 -21.48 14.53 11.08
CA THR A 78 -20.70 13.51 10.36
C THR A 78 -19.30 14.00 10.04
N CYS A 79 -19.18 15.24 9.56
CA CYS A 79 -17.90 15.89 9.28
C CYS A 79 -17.04 16.01 10.55
N GLU A 80 -17.63 16.46 11.67
CA GLU A 80 -16.95 16.53 12.96
C GLU A 80 -16.54 15.16 13.49
N PHE A 81 -17.38 14.14 13.32
CA PHE A 81 -17.08 12.77 13.71
C PHE A 81 -15.81 12.25 13.02
N TYR A 82 -15.69 12.45 11.70
CA TYR A 82 -14.50 12.03 10.95
C TYR A 82 -13.26 12.88 11.24
N LEU A 83 -13.43 14.16 11.54
CA LEU A 83 -12.32 15.02 11.96
C LEU A 83 -11.78 14.62 13.34
N LYS A 84 -12.65 14.23 14.28
CA LYS A 84 -12.28 13.73 15.61
C LYS A 84 -11.72 12.31 15.56
N ASN A 85 -12.20 11.49 14.64
CA ASN A 85 -11.82 10.07 14.51
C ASN A 85 -11.25 9.74 13.12
N PRO A 86 -10.11 10.33 12.72
CA PRO A 86 -9.51 10.09 11.41
C PRO A 86 -9.04 8.63 11.23
N GLN A 87 -8.82 7.92 12.34
CA GLN A 87 -8.47 6.48 12.38
C GLN A 87 -9.50 5.62 11.66
N ASN A 88 -10.78 5.98 11.75
CA ASN A 88 -11.86 5.20 11.14
C ASN A 88 -11.75 5.22 9.61
N LEU A 89 -11.44 6.38 9.02
CA LEU A 89 -11.25 6.51 7.58
C LEU A 89 -10.01 5.74 7.11
N MET A 90 -8.91 5.82 7.88
CA MET A 90 -7.70 5.07 7.56
C MET A 90 -7.91 3.57 7.64
N GLN A 91 -8.64 3.10 8.67
CA GLN A 91 -8.98 1.69 8.81
C GLN A 91 -9.88 1.20 7.68
N MET A 92 -10.87 2.00 7.24
CA MET A 92 -11.71 1.67 6.08
C MET A 92 -10.88 1.50 4.80
N ILE A 93 -9.96 2.45 4.52
CA ILE A 93 -9.06 2.36 3.36
C ILE A 93 -8.14 1.14 3.47
N LYS A 94 -7.55 0.89 4.65
CA LYS A 94 -6.73 -0.29 4.90
C LYS A 94 -7.49 -1.58 4.61
N THR A 95 -8.72 -1.69 5.09
CA THR A 95 -9.59 -2.85 4.86
C THR A 95 -9.93 -3.02 3.37
N ILE A 96 -10.17 -1.94 2.63
CA ILE A 96 -10.41 -2.00 1.17
C ILE A 96 -9.20 -2.55 0.43
N ILE A 97 -8.03 -1.98 0.68
CA ILE A 97 -6.78 -2.36 0.00
C ILE A 97 -6.43 -3.81 0.33
N PHE A 98 -6.50 -4.18 1.61
CA PHE A 98 -6.19 -5.54 2.06
C PHE A 98 -7.16 -6.58 1.48
N ASN A 99 -8.47 -6.33 1.55
CA ASN A 99 -9.46 -7.27 0.99
C ASN A 99 -9.28 -7.44 -0.52
N PHE A 100 -8.92 -6.38 -1.24
CA PHE A 100 -8.64 -6.46 -2.67
C PHE A 100 -7.37 -7.25 -2.95
N GLN A 101 -6.33 -7.04 -2.15
CA GLN A 101 -5.11 -7.84 -2.21
C GLN A 101 -5.40 -9.33 -2.01
N THR A 102 -6.23 -9.71 -1.03
CA THR A 102 -6.61 -11.11 -0.77
C THR A 102 -7.41 -11.72 -1.91
N ARG A 103 -8.22 -10.95 -2.64
CA ARG A 103 -8.96 -11.46 -3.81
C ARG A 103 -8.06 -11.79 -5.02
N ASN A 104 -6.81 -11.33 -5.02
CA ASN A 104 -5.83 -11.53 -6.11
C ASN A 104 -6.40 -11.21 -7.52
N SER A 105 -7.28 -10.22 -7.60
CA SER A 105 -7.87 -9.75 -8.85
C SER A 105 -7.27 -8.40 -9.23
N LEU A 106 -7.27 -8.09 -10.54
CA LEU A 106 -6.91 -6.77 -11.06
C LEU A 106 -8.14 -6.03 -11.62
N SER A 107 -9.32 -6.65 -11.60
CA SER A 107 -10.54 -6.03 -12.14
C SER A 107 -11.08 -4.93 -11.23
N PHE A 108 -11.40 -3.80 -11.83
CA PHE A 108 -12.10 -2.69 -11.22
C PHE A 108 -13.50 -3.09 -10.73
N LYS A 109 -14.16 -4.06 -11.37
CA LYS A 109 -15.46 -4.57 -10.92
C LYS A 109 -15.36 -5.14 -9.51
N ASP A 110 -14.37 -5.99 -9.27
CA ASP A 110 -14.14 -6.62 -7.97
C ASP A 110 -13.74 -5.58 -6.92
N PHE A 111 -12.91 -4.61 -7.32
CA PHE A 111 -12.57 -3.48 -6.45
C PHE A 111 -13.81 -2.70 -6.02
N LYS A 112 -14.73 -2.44 -6.96
CA LYS A 112 -15.97 -1.68 -6.70
C LYS A 112 -16.92 -2.43 -5.77
N GLU A 113 -16.97 -3.76 -5.83
CA GLU A 113 -17.72 -4.58 -4.89
C GLU A 113 -17.19 -4.42 -3.47
N ILE A 114 -15.86 -4.51 -3.29
CA ILE A 114 -15.22 -4.30 -1.99
C ILE A 114 -15.46 -2.87 -1.50
N TRP A 115 -15.31 -1.86 -2.36
CA TRP A 115 -15.53 -0.46 -2.01
C TRP A 115 -16.92 -0.22 -1.43
N ARG A 116 -17.96 -0.83 -2.02
CA ARG A 116 -19.35 -0.69 -1.56
C ARG A 116 -19.57 -1.23 -0.14
N THR A 117 -18.76 -2.18 0.33
CA THR A 117 -18.91 -2.75 1.68
C THR A 117 -18.59 -1.74 2.80
N GLN A 118 -17.74 -0.74 2.55
CA GLN A 118 -17.30 0.20 3.58
C GLN A 118 -18.20 1.43 3.76
N GLN A 119 -19.29 1.55 2.98
CA GLN A 119 -20.29 2.61 3.11
C GLN A 119 -19.71 4.05 3.23
N LEU A 120 -18.81 4.44 2.35
CA LEU A 120 -18.19 5.79 2.36
C LEU A 120 -19.12 6.93 1.87
N ASN A 121 -20.36 6.64 1.49
CA ASN A 121 -21.30 7.64 0.98
C ASN A 121 -21.57 8.81 1.96
N PRO A 122 -21.83 8.57 3.26
CA PRO A 122 -22.05 9.66 4.22
C PRO A 122 -20.84 10.59 4.33
N PHE A 123 -19.63 10.05 4.20
CA PHE A 123 -18.41 10.85 4.15
C PHE A 123 -18.44 11.80 2.95
N PHE A 124 -18.68 11.30 1.73
CA PHE A 124 -18.72 12.14 0.53
C PHE A 124 -19.81 13.21 0.57
N GLU A 125 -20.96 12.92 1.17
CA GLU A 125 -22.03 13.91 1.36
C GLU A 125 -21.65 15.01 2.36
N SER A 126 -20.88 14.66 3.40
CA SER A 126 -20.41 15.59 4.43
C SER A 126 -19.33 16.57 3.94
N LEU A 127 -18.65 16.28 2.81
CA LEU A 127 -17.58 17.12 2.24
C LEU A 127 -18.04 18.55 1.89
N SER A 128 -19.34 18.75 1.67
CA SER A 128 -19.92 20.08 1.46
C SER A 128 -19.70 21.04 2.64
N MET A 129 -19.50 20.53 3.85
CA MET A 129 -19.21 21.34 5.05
C MET A 129 -17.71 21.63 5.20
N ASN A 130 -16.86 20.63 4.94
CA ASN A 130 -15.41 20.78 5.01
C ASN A 130 -14.73 19.99 3.88
N PRO A 131 -14.46 20.65 2.74
CA PRO A 131 -13.82 20.03 1.58
C PRO A 131 -12.44 19.45 1.89
N SER A 132 -11.71 20.03 2.85
CA SER A 132 -10.33 19.64 3.15
C SER A 132 -10.22 18.23 3.69
N LEU A 133 -11.29 17.69 4.29
CA LEU A 133 -11.29 16.32 4.84
C LEU A 133 -10.98 15.25 3.81
N ILE A 134 -11.25 15.50 2.53
CA ILE A 134 -10.93 14.55 1.45
C ILE A 134 -9.44 14.23 1.38
N HIS A 135 -8.56 15.17 1.79
CA HIS A 135 -7.13 14.96 1.83
C HIS A 135 -6.75 13.85 2.82
N MET A 136 -7.55 13.57 3.85
CA MET A 136 -7.32 12.43 4.74
C MET A 136 -7.42 11.10 3.99
N LEU A 137 -8.43 10.94 3.12
CA LEU A 137 -8.55 9.73 2.29
C LEU A 137 -7.42 9.64 1.27
N TYR A 138 -7.03 10.75 0.66
CA TYR A 138 -5.89 10.76 -0.25
C TYR A 138 -4.60 10.34 0.44
N TYR A 139 -4.31 10.84 1.63
CA TYR A 139 -3.11 10.45 2.36
C TYR A 139 -3.17 9.05 2.95
N ALA A 140 -4.36 8.58 3.34
CA ALA A 140 -4.56 7.18 3.71
C ALA A 140 -4.18 6.24 2.57
N VAL A 141 -4.53 6.58 1.32
CA VAL A 141 -4.20 5.78 0.14
C VAL A 141 -2.74 5.97 -0.29
N LEU A 142 -2.27 7.23 -0.39
CA LEU A 142 -0.90 7.56 -0.80
C LEU A 142 0.15 7.06 0.19
N GLY A 143 -0.20 6.87 1.47
CA GLY A 143 0.71 6.26 2.44
C GLY A 143 1.20 4.87 2.01
N TYR A 144 0.38 4.11 1.28
CA TYR A 144 0.76 2.79 0.76
C TYR A 144 1.76 2.85 -0.39
N THR A 145 1.99 4.03 -1.00
CA THR A 145 2.99 4.17 -2.07
C THR A 145 4.42 4.24 -1.55
N LEU A 146 4.61 4.38 -0.25
CA LEU A 146 5.92 4.48 0.40
C LEU A 146 6.64 3.13 0.50
N VAL A 147 5.91 2.03 0.34
CA VAL A 147 6.44 0.66 0.38
C VAL A 147 6.29 0.03 -1.00
N ASN A 148 7.20 -0.86 -1.38
CA ASN A 148 7.03 -1.62 -2.62
C ASN A 148 5.90 -2.63 -2.45
N GLN A 149 4.78 -2.37 -3.13
CA GLN A 149 3.57 -3.20 -3.06
C GLN A 149 3.47 -4.18 -4.22
N PRO A 150 2.77 -5.32 -4.06
CA PRO A 150 2.45 -6.21 -5.17
C PRO A 150 1.53 -5.54 -6.20
N VAL A 151 1.49 -6.07 -7.42
CA VAL A 151 0.79 -5.45 -8.57
C VAL A 151 -0.70 -5.21 -8.29
N ASN A 152 -1.37 -6.14 -7.62
CA ASN A 152 -2.76 -6.01 -7.19
C ASN A 152 -2.98 -4.82 -6.22
N THR A 153 -2.06 -4.62 -5.29
CA THR A 153 -2.13 -3.52 -4.33
C THR A 153 -1.81 -2.19 -5.00
N LYS A 154 -0.85 -2.17 -5.93
CA LYS A 154 -0.60 -1.01 -6.81
C LYS A 154 -1.88 -0.63 -7.58
N ALA A 155 -2.59 -1.61 -8.14
CA ALA A 155 -3.87 -1.38 -8.82
C ALA A 155 -4.95 -0.83 -7.85
N ALA A 156 -5.05 -1.38 -6.64
CA ALA A 156 -5.98 -0.92 -5.60
C ALA A 156 -5.74 0.55 -5.22
N ILE A 157 -4.49 0.97 -5.11
CA ILE A 157 -4.11 2.36 -4.81
C ILE A 157 -4.65 3.28 -5.92
N ILE A 158 -4.40 2.95 -7.18
CA ILE A 158 -4.88 3.74 -8.32
C ILE A 158 -6.41 3.79 -8.37
N TYR A 159 -7.08 2.66 -8.19
CA TYR A 159 -8.54 2.60 -8.16
C TYR A 159 -9.13 3.40 -7.01
N SER A 160 -8.50 3.36 -5.83
CA SER A 160 -8.92 4.15 -4.68
C SER A 160 -8.84 5.64 -5.01
N LEU A 161 -7.70 6.12 -5.53
CA LEU A 161 -7.54 7.51 -5.95
C LEU A 161 -8.58 7.91 -7.02
N TYR A 162 -8.84 7.03 -7.98
CA TYR A 162 -9.82 7.23 -9.04
C TYR A 162 -11.25 7.39 -8.49
N ILE A 163 -11.68 6.49 -7.59
CA ILE A 163 -13.01 6.56 -6.98
C ILE A 163 -13.11 7.78 -6.06
N ILE A 164 -12.12 8.02 -5.19
CA ILE A 164 -12.15 9.15 -4.25
C ILE A 164 -12.27 10.48 -5.00
N TYR A 165 -11.55 10.66 -6.11
CA TYR A 165 -11.65 11.88 -6.92
C TYR A 165 -12.97 11.99 -7.68
N ASN A 166 -13.48 10.89 -8.26
CA ASN A 166 -14.67 10.94 -9.09
C ASN A 166 -15.99 10.93 -8.32
N CYS A 167 -16.02 10.38 -7.11
CA CYS A 167 -17.19 10.36 -6.23
C CYS A 167 -17.37 11.63 -5.38
N GLN A 168 -16.49 12.62 -5.52
CA GLN A 168 -16.70 13.91 -4.86
C GLN A 168 -17.97 14.59 -5.37
N VAL A 169 -18.83 15.03 -4.44
CA VAL A 169 -20.05 15.79 -4.73
C VAL A 169 -19.72 17.28 -5.00
N LEU A 170 -18.51 17.71 -4.64
CA LEU A 170 -18.04 19.10 -4.74
C LEU A 170 -17.78 19.54 -6.19
N LYS A 171 -18.11 20.80 -6.49
CA LYS A 171 -17.75 21.49 -7.73
C LYS A 171 -17.19 22.88 -7.38
N PRO A 172 -15.92 23.19 -7.69
CA PRO A 172 -14.92 22.31 -8.31
C PRO A 172 -14.51 21.13 -7.40
N LYS A 173 -14.03 20.04 -8.01
CA LYS A 173 -13.46 18.89 -7.28
C LYS A 173 -12.16 19.30 -6.60
N VAL A 174 -11.91 18.82 -5.39
CA VAL A 174 -10.67 19.04 -4.65
C VAL A 174 -9.57 18.18 -5.29
N PRO A 175 -8.43 18.77 -5.69
CA PRO A 175 -7.34 18.04 -6.32
C PRO A 175 -6.55 17.18 -5.31
N ILE A 176 -5.87 16.17 -5.83
CA ILE A 176 -4.93 15.31 -5.11
C ILE A 176 -3.60 16.07 -5.01
N ILE A 177 -3.29 16.60 -3.83
CA ILE A 177 -2.01 17.25 -3.56
C ILE A 177 -0.95 16.17 -3.31
N ILE A 178 0.09 16.16 -4.14
CA ILE A 178 1.13 15.12 -4.15
C ILE A 178 2.54 15.71 -4.24
N THR A 179 3.51 15.03 -3.64
CA THR A 179 4.93 15.36 -3.76
C THR A 179 5.56 14.69 -4.98
N ILE A 180 6.71 15.19 -5.42
CA ILE A 180 7.43 14.62 -6.57
C ILE A 180 7.79 13.14 -6.35
N ASN A 181 8.15 12.75 -5.11
CA ASN A 181 8.51 11.38 -4.79
C ASN A 181 7.32 10.43 -4.91
N MET A 182 6.17 10.80 -4.35
CA MET A 182 4.94 10.01 -4.48
C MET A 182 4.48 9.93 -5.94
N TRP A 183 4.62 11.03 -6.69
CA TRP A 183 4.32 11.04 -8.12
C TRP A 183 5.19 10.07 -8.91
N ASN A 184 6.50 10.02 -8.64
CA ASN A 184 7.41 9.08 -9.28
C ASN A 184 7.03 7.62 -8.94
N SER A 185 6.60 7.34 -7.72
CA SER A 185 6.05 6.02 -7.36
C SER A 185 4.81 5.67 -8.18
N LEU A 186 3.85 6.60 -8.32
CA LEU A 186 2.65 6.38 -9.13
C LEU A 186 2.97 6.18 -10.62
N LEU A 187 3.95 6.92 -11.15
CA LEU A 187 4.44 6.71 -12.51
C LEU A 187 5.05 5.31 -12.67
N GLY A 188 5.89 4.88 -11.73
CA GLY A 188 6.46 3.53 -11.73
C GLY A 188 5.39 2.44 -11.68
N TYR A 189 4.27 2.68 -10.99
CA TYR A 189 3.14 1.75 -11.02
C TYR A 189 2.51 1.67 -12.41
N CYS A 190 2.35 2.81 -13.07
CA CYS A 190 1.77 2.85 -14.41
C CYS A 190 2.67 2.19 -15.46
N ASP A 191 3.98 2.37 -15.33
CA ASP A 191 4.95 1.67 -16.17
C ASP A 191 4.89 0.15 -15.93
N SER A 192 4.72 -0.28 -14.67
CA SER A 192 4.52 -1.71 -14.38
C SER A 192 3.25 -2.28 -15.03
N PHE A 193 2.16 -1.52 -15.07
CA PHE A 193 0.91 -1.98 -15.70
C PHE A 193 1.00 -2.08 -17.22
N LYS A 194 1.83 -1.26 -17.87
CA LYS A 194 1.95 -1.20 -19.33
C LYS A 194 2.35 -2.55 -19.94
N PHE A 195 3.11 -3.35 -19.21
CA PHE A 195 3.61 -4.65 -19.67
C PHE A 195 2.73 -5.84 -19.23
N HIS A 196 1.67 -5.59 -18.46
CA HIS A 196 0.74 -6.62 -17.99
C HIS A 196 -0.63 -6.45 -18.66
N PRO A 197 -1.03 -7.37 -19.56
CA PRO A 197 -2.33 -7.30 -20.26
C PRO A 197 -3.52 -7.22 -19.30
N GLU A 198 -3.41 -7.89 -18.16
CA GLU A 198 -4.44 -7.95 -17.11
C GLU A 198 -4.52 -6.66 -16.27
N ALA A 199 -3.52 -5.79 -16.35
CA ALA A 199 -3.45 -4.51 -15.63
C ALA A 199 -3.83 -3.30 -16.51
N LEU A 200 -4.60 -3.52 -17.58
CA LEU A 200 -5.05 -2.45 -18.46
C LEU A 200 -6.02 -1.48 -17.77
N GLU A 201 -6.93 -2.00 -16.95
CA GLU A 201 -7.92 -1.21 -16.21
C GLU A 201 -7.31 -0.19 -15.22
N PRO A 202 -6.36 -0.53 -14.33
CA PRO A 202 -5.72 0.46 -13.46
C PRO A 202 -4.91 1.49 -14.26
N TYR A 203 -4.28 1.08 -15.36
CA TYR A 203 -3.61 2.02 -16.27
C TYR A 203 -4.58 3.05 -16.87
N HIS A 204 -5.76 2.63 -17.32
CA HIS A 204 -6.80 3.55 -17.80
C HIS A 204 -7.31 4.47 -16.69
N ALA A 205 -7.55 3.95 -15.48
CA ALA A 205 -7.99 4.76 -14.35
C ALA A 205 -6.99 5.88 -14.03
N PHE A 206 -5.68 5.58 -14.03
CA PHE A 206 -4.65 6.60 -13.84
C PHE A 206 -4.60 7.61 -15.00
N LYS A 207 -4.72 7.14 -16.24
CA LYS A 207 -4.76 8.02 -17.42
C LYS A 207 -5.93 9.00 -17.36
N GLU A 208 -7.10 8.56 -16.91
CA GLU A 208 -8.28 9.43 -16.71
C GLU A 208 -8.08 10.46 -15.58
N LEU A 209 -7.43 10.08 -14.48
CA LEU A 209 -7.04 11.05 -13.44
C LEU A 209 -6.11 12.14 -13.99
N ARG A 210 -5.16 11.78 -14.85
CA ARG A 210 -4.27 12.75 -15.49
C ARG A 210 -5.01 13.68 -16.44
N LYS A 211 -5.89 13.13 -17.29
CA LYS A 211 -6.70 13.94 -18.23
C LYS A 211 -7.61 14.93 -17.52
N SER A 212 -8.13 14.56 -16.35
CA SER A 212 -9.01 15.40 -15.54
C SER A 212 -8.26 16.39 -14.64
N ASN A 213 -6.95 16.56 -14.83
CA ASN A 213 -6.07 17.42 -14.02
C ASN A 213 -6.26 17.20 -12.51
N ALA A 214 -6.42 15.93 -12.10
CA ALA A 214 -6.72 15.58 -10.72
C ALA A 214 -5.55 15.83 -9.76
N PHE A 215 -4.32 15.95 -10.25
CA PHE A 215 -3.12 16.07 -9.42
C PHE A 215 -2.58 17.49 -9.40
N VAL A 216 -2.20 17.96 -8.21
CA VAL A 216 -1.50 19.22 -7.99
C VAL A 216 -0.20 18.93 -7.25
N PHE A 217 0.91 19.43 -7.79
CA PHE A 217 2.22 19.26 -7.20
C PHE A 217 2.46 20.29 -6.10
N SER A 218 2.97 19.82 -4.96
CA SER A 218 3.39 20.70 -3.88
C SER A 218 4.69 20.19 -3.26
N ALA A 219 5.56 21.12 -2.87
CA ALA A 219 6.78 20.79 -2.13
C ALA A 219 6.47 20.22 -0.74
N LEU A 220 5.35 20.66 -0.14
CA LEU A 220 4.85 20.20 1.15
C LEU A 220 3.46 19.59 0.99
N LEU A 221 3.20 18.50 1.70
CA LEU A 221 1.86 17.92 1.76
C LEU A 221 0.91 18.89 2.49
N HIS A 222 -0.40 18.76 2.23
CA HIS A 222 -1.43 19.59 2.86
C HIS A 222 -1.32 19.50 4.40
N PRO A 223 -1.65 20.55 5.17
CA PRO A 223 -1.48 20.55 6.64
C PRO A 223 -2.11 19.36 7.37
N ILE A 224 -3.17 18.77 6.81
CA ILE A 224 -3.79 17.53 7.31
C ILE A 224 -2.78 16.36 7.39
N SER A 225 -1.80 16.29 6.51
CA SER A 225 -0.71 15.30 6.58
C SER A 225 0.18 15.45 7.82
N SER A 226 0.18 16.63 8.47
CA SER A 226 0.93 16.86 9.71
C SER A 226 0.22 16.33 10.96
N MET A 227 -1.02 15.85 10.84
CA MET A 227 -1.76 15.28 11.96
C MET A 227 -1.01 14.07 12.53
N PRO A 228 -0.99 13.88 13.86
CA PRO A 228 -0.27 12.79 14.52
C PRO A 228 -0.63 11.40 14.02
N ILE A 229 -1.79 11.23 13.40
CA ILE A 229 -2.25 9.97 12.83
C ILE A 229 -1.50 9.56 11.55
N PHE A 230 -1.08 10.52 10.74
CA PHE A 230 -0.25 10.27 9.56
C PHE A 230 1.24 10.25 9.92
N LYS A 231 1.57 10.70 11.13
CA LYS A 231 2.86 10.42 11.75
C LYS A 231 2.79 8.98 12.27
N THR A 232 3.65 8.12 11.77
CA THR A 232 3.89 6.83 12.43
C THR A 232 4.44 7.11 13.84
N ASN A 233 4.54 6.11 14.73
CA ASN A 233 5.22 6.24 16.04
C ASN A 233 6.72 6.65 15.93
N SER A 234 7.17 7.09 14.76
CA SER A 234 8.38 7.87 14.57
C SER A 234 8.26 9.20 15.31
N THR A 235 8.94 9.29 16.45
CA THR A 235 9.26 10.55 17.13
C THR A 235 10.21 11.44 16.33
N GLN A 236 10.43 11.22 15.03
CA GLN A 236 11.22 12.11 14.21
C GLN A 236 10.58 12.42 12.85
N VAL A 237 10.43 13.72 12.60
CA VAL A 237 10.23 14.33 11.30
C VAL A 237 11.51 14.05 10.48
N SER A 238 11.36 13.57 9.24
CA SER A 238 12.39 13.51 8.17
C SER A 238 13.13 12.19 7.83
N ALA A 239 12.59 11.00 8.08
CA ALA A 239 13.17 9.77 7.48
C ALA A 239 12.11 8.88 6.78
N PRO A 240 12.44 8.31 5.61
CA PRO A 240 11.57 7.35 4.91
C PRO A 240 11.43 6.07 5.75
N VAL A 241 10.19 5.63 5.90
CA VAL A 241 9.78 4.50 6.74
C VAL A 241 10.20 3.18 6.10
N ILE A 242 11.10 2.44 6.75
CA ILE A 242 11.33 1.01 6.47
C ILE A 242 10.41 0.23 7.42
N PRO A 243 9.46 -0.57 6.92
CA PRO A 243 8.64 -1.46 7.73
C PRO A 243 9.45 -2.32 8.70
N THR A 244 8.96 -2.52 9.93
CA THR A 244 9.60 -3.34 10.96
C THR A 244 9.81 -4.80 10.56
N GLU A 245 9.07 -5.29 9.55
CA GLU A 245 9.27 -6.62 8.97
C GLU A 245 10.56 -6.75 8.13
N LEU A 246 11.18 -5.63 7.74
CA LEU A 246 12.43 -5.57 6.98
C LEU A 246 13.66 -5.29 7.86
N VAL A 247 13.46 -5.14 9.17
CA VAL A 247 14.57 -5.01 10.14
C VAL A 247 15.10 -6.41 10.41
N GLY A 248 16.12 -6.81 9.65
CA GLY A 248 16.78 -8.12 9.76
C GLY A 248 16.80 -8.94 8.48
N VAL A 249 16.06 -8.52 7.44
CA VAL A 249 16.22 -9.08 6.10
C VAL A 249 17.33 -8.31 5.42
N ASP A 250 18.39 -9.02 5.03
CA ASP A 250 19.50 -8.45 4.28
C ASP A 250 19.01 -8.00 2.89
N THR A 251 18.62 -6.72 2.79
CA THR A 251 18.11 -6.09 1.57
C THR A 251 19.17 -5.91 0.48
N LEU A 252 20.43 -6.29 0.75
CA LEU A 252 21.56 -6.13 -0.17
C LEU A 252 22.13 -7.46 -0.67
N LYS A 253 21.63 -8.60 -0.14
CA LYS A 253 22.14 -9.94 -0.45
C LYS A 253 22.16 -10.28 -1.95
N ASP A 254 21.27 -9.67 -2.73
CA ASP A 254 21.17 -9.85 -4.19
C ASP A 254 21.58 -8.58 -5.00
N VAL A 255 22.12 -7.54 -4.35
CA VAL A 255 22.48 -6.27 -5.00
C VAL A 255 24.00 -6.15 -5.18
N ILE A 256 24.79 -6.78 -4.30
CA ILE A 256 26.25 -6.80 -4.36
C ILE A 256 26.73 -8.22 -4.09
N ASP A 257 27.09 -8.95 -5.14
CA ASP A 257 27.80 -10.22 -5.03
C ASP A 257 29.29 -9.92 -4.82
N PHE A 258 29.75 -10.05 -3.58
CA PHE A 258 31.15 -9.82 -3.23
C PHE A 258 32.09 -10.85 -3.85
N ASP A 259 31.59 -12.04 -4.19
CA ASP A 259 32.38 -13.08 -4.87
C ASP A 259 32.60 -12.67 -6.33
N GLU A 260 31.56 -12.17 -7.01
CA GLU A 260 31.69 -11.61 -8.36
C GLU A 260 32.61 -10.37 -8.36
N PHE A 261 32.47 -9.49 -7.36
CA PHE A 261 33.31 -8.30 -7.23
C PHE A 261 34.79 -8.65 -6.96
N GLN A 262 35.05 -9.65 -6.12
CA GLN A 262 36.40 -10.18 -5.90
C GLN A 262 36.95 -10.79 -7.20
N HIS A 263 36.14 -11.57 -7.91
CA HIS A 263 36.54 -12.17 -9.17
C HIS A 263 36.91 -11.12 -10.22
N ILE A 264 36.11 -10.05 -10.37
CA ILE A 264 36.42 -8.92 -11.26
C ILE A 264 37.70 -8.21 -10.85
N HIS A 265 37.94 -8.05 -9.54
CA HIS A 265 39.17 -7.43 -9.03
C HIS A 265 40.42 -8.28 -9.33
N GLU A 266 40.33 -9.60 -9.16
CA GLU A 266 41.40 -10.55 -9.51
C GLU A 266 41.66 -10.57 -11.02
N LEU A 267 40.61 -10.54 -11.85
CA LEU A 267 40.74 -10.41 -13.30
C LEU A 267 41.41 -9.09 -13.69
N TYR A 268 41.06 -7.98 -13.03
CA TYR A 268 41.67 -6.68 -13.25
C TYR A 268 43.15 -6.67 -12.87
N GLU A 269 43.54 -7.18 -11.69
CA GLU A 269 44.93 -7.24 -11.26
C GLU A 269 45.77 -8.24 -12.08
N SER A 270 45.17 -9.35 -12.55
CA SER A 270 45.84 -10.28 -13.46
C SER A 270 46.04 -9.70 -14.87
N ALA A 271 45.12 -8.87 -15.36
CA ALA A 271 45.29 -8.15 -16.62
C ALA A 271 46.30 -7.00 -16.49
N LYS A 272 46.25 -6.26 -15.39
CA LYS A 272 47.19 -5.19 -15.04
C LYS A 272 48.62 -5.71 -14.91
N SER A 273 48.85 -6.81 -14.18
CA SER A 273 50.19 -7.42 -14.04
C SER A 273 50.78 -7.90 -15.38
N LYS A 274 49.95 -8.42 -16.30
CA LYS A 274 50.38 -8.79 -17.66
C LYS A 274 50.84 -7.59 -18.49
N ILE A 275 50.17 -6.44 -18.36
CA ILE A 275 50.49 -5.20 -19.10
C ILE A 275 51.67 -4.45 -18.46
N VAL A 276 51.76 -4.48 -17.13
CA VAL A 276 52.84 -3.84 -16.35
C VAL A 276 54.19 -4.52 -16.55
N ASN A 277 54.22 -5.82 -16.86
CA ASN A 277 55.45 -6.54 -17.18
C ASN A 277 56.02 -6.18 -18.57
N SER A 278 55.25 -5.51 -19.44
CA SER A 278 55.69 -5.12 -20.78
C SER A 278 56.18 -3.67 -20.91
N ASP A 279 55.78 -2.74 -20.02
CA ASP A 279 56.14 -1.33 -20.16
C ASP A 279 56.17 -0.60 -18.80
N GLU A 280 57.34 -0.10 -18.38
CA GLU A 280 57.54 0.55 -17.07
C GLU A 280 56.83 1.91 -16.96
N THR A 281 56.60 2.59 -18.08
CA THR A 281 55.95 3.92 -18.12
C THR A 281 54.46 3.86 -17.78
N LEU A 282 53.82 2.70 -17.97
CA LEU A 282 52.40 2.48 -17.69
C LEU A 282 52.11 2.18 -16.20
N LYS A 283 53.13 1.81 -15.41
CA LYS A 283 53.00 1.54 -13.97
C LYS A 283 52.41 2.73 -13.21
N THR A 284 52.81 3.94 -13.58
CA THR A 284 52.39 5.19 -12.91
C THR A 284 50.97 5.59 -13.29
N SER A 285 50.56 5.36 -14.54
CA SER A 285 49.24 5.74 -15.06
C SER A 285 48.12 4.74 -14.67
N LEU A 286 48.46 3.47 -14.45
CA LEU A 286 47.52 2.42 -13.98
C LEU A 286 47.43 2.30 -12.44
N GLY A 287 48.16 3.11 -11.68
CA GLY A 287 48.14 3.14 -10.21
C GLY A 287 46.92 3.83 -9.59
N PHE A 288 45.86 4.12 -10.35
CA PHE A 288 44.68 4.84 -9.85
C PHE A 288 43.81 3.98 -8.92
N ALA A 289 43.70 2.68 -9.19
CA ALA A 289 43.04 1.74 -8.30
C ALA A 289 44.01 1.28 -7.21
N LYS A 290 43.73 1.62 -5.94
CA LYS A 290 44.53 1.21 -4.78
C LYS A 290 44.50 -0.32 -4.65
N HIS A 291 45.64 -0.93 -4.31
CA HIS A 291 45.76 -2.39 -4.11
C HIS A 291 44.81 -2.95 -3.05
N ASP A 292 44.45 -2.15 -2.04
CA ASP A 292 43.56 -2.58 -0.97
C ASP A 292 42.11 -2.12 -1.15
N PHE A 293 41.70 -1.73 -2.37
CA PHE A 293 40.37 -1.18 -2.60
C PHE A 293 39.25 -2.16 -2.19
N TYR A 294 39.38 -3.43 -2.52
CA TYR A 294 38.43 -4.47 -2.09
C TYR A 294 38.33 -4.54 -0.57
N GLN A 295 39.47 -4.65 0.12
CA GLN A 295 39.51 -4.73 1.58
C GLN A 295 39.00 -3.44 2.25
N GLN A 296 39.23 -2.28 1.65
CA GLN A 296 38.73 -0.99 2.13
C GLN A 296 37.21 -0.91 2.00
N ILE A 297 36.64 -1.35 0.88
CA ILE A 297 35.18 -1.38 0.69
C ILE A 297 34.54 -2.40 1.63
N HIS A 298 35.13 -3.59 1.77
CA HIS A 298 34.64 -4.63 2.69
C HIS A 298 34.63 -4.12 4.14
N ARG A 299 35.76 -3.59 4.61
CA ARG A 299 35.85 -3.01 5.97
C ARG A 299 34.91 -1.84 6.16
N SER A 300 34.80 -0.93 5.19
CA SER A 300 33.86 0.19 5.28
C SER A 300 32.42 -0.27 5.38
N PHE A 301 32.08 -1.39 4.76
CA PHE A 301 30.74 -1.96 4.82
C PHE A 301 30.48 -2.62 6.19
N GLU A 302 31.44 -3.39 6.70
CA GLU A 302 31.40 -3.97 8.05
C GLU A 302 31.32 -2.90 9.13
N ASP A 303 32.16 -1.86 9.05
CA ASP A 303 32.19 -0.73 9.98
C ASP A 303 30.86 0.03 9.96
N HIS A 304 30.28 0.24 8.77
CA HIS A 304 28.97 0.88 8.64
C HIS A 304 27.83 0.00 9.20
N ALA A 305 27.91 -1.33 9.05
CA ALA A 305 26.96 -2.25 9.66
C ALA A 305 27.07 -2.26 11.20
N LEU A 306 28.29 -2.23 11.73
CA LEU A 306 28.59 -2.14 13.17
C LEU A 306 28.13 -0.81 13.76
N ASP A 307 28.44 0.33 13.14
CA ASP A 307 28.00 1.66 13.60
C ASP A 307 26.46 1.77 13.61
N ARG A 308 25.81 1.22 12.58
CA ARG A 308 24.35 1.12 12.55
C ARG A 308 23.82 0.26 13.70
N PHE A 309 24.46 -0.85 14.01
CA PHE A 309 24.05 -1.73 15.12
C PHE A 309 24.25 -1.07 16.49
N THR A 310 25.38 -0.40 16.72
CA THR A 310 25.65 0.34 17.96
C THR A 310 24.64 1.47 18.15
N LYS A 311 24.35 2.25 17.09
CA LYS A 311 23.31 3.29 17.12
C LYS A 311 21.91 2.72 17.38
N MET A 312 21.61 1.51 16.94
CA MET A 312 20.34 0.84 17.27
C MET A 312 20.27 0.47 18.76
N GLN A 313 21.37 0.00 19.36
CA GLN A 313 21.43 -0.32 20.80
C GLN A 313 21.32 0.91 21.70
N GLU A 314 22.03 1.99 21.36
CA GLU A 314 22.01 3.25 22.13
C GLU A 314 20.62 3.90 22.12
N ASN A 315 19.87 3.77 21.02
CA ASN A 315 18.55 4.36 20.86
C ASN A 315 17.40 3.52 21.44
N LYS A 316 17.68 2.42 22.17
CA LYS A 316 16.68 1.53 22.81
C LYS A 316 15.48 1.19 21.92
N MET A 317 15.73 0.86 20.66
CA MET A 317 14.67 0.40 19.76
C MET A 317 14.13 -0.97 20.24
N PRO A 318 12.79 -1.17 20.30
CA PRO A 318 12.24 -2.48 20.62
C PRO A 318 12.43 -3.42 19.42
N GLY A 319 13.05 -4.57 19.65
CA GLY A 319 13.40 -5.54 18.61
C GLY A 319 14.88 -5.90 18.60
N ILE A 320 15.38 -6.36 19.74
CA ILE A 320 16.50 -7.30 19.81
C ILE A 320 15.87 -8.59 20.39
N PRO A 321 16.30 -9.80 19.98
CA PRO A 321 15.88 -11.04 20.66
C PRO A 321 16.00 -10.95 22.19
#